data_AF-A0A2S5LXQ2-F1
#
_entry.id   AF-A0A2S5LXQ2-F1
#
_cell.length_a   1.000
_cell.length_b   1.000
_cell.length_c   1.000
_cell.angle_alpha   90.00
_cell.angle_beta   90.00
_cell.angle_gamma   90.00
#
_symmetry.space_group_name_H-M   'P 1'
#
loop_
_entity.id
_entity.type
_entity.pdbx_description
1 polymer ?
#
loop_
_entity_poly.entity_id
_entity_poly.type
_entity_poly.pdbx_seq_one_letter_code
_entity_poly.pdbx_strand_id
1 'polypeptide(L)'
;MKTHLTELLTTAAKTIVSDAEFHIQLERPKSAEHGDFATNLALMLAKPLKQNPRAIATQIIAALPASEYIAKTEIAGAGFINFFLSAQSKQKVVSEILSAGVNYGRNTSGQQQKVQVEFVSANPTGPLHVGHGRGAAVGDCLARLLDANGWDVTREFYYNDAGAQIDNLTLSVLARCKGIATDDACFPENGYRGEYIADIAQAFLNKETVTADDMQVTASGDVNDAESVRTFAVAYLRHEQDLDLKAFQIKFDVFSLESALYKEGKVAQTVQALINSGHTYEQDDALWLKSTDFGDDKDRVMRKTDGGYTYFVPDVAYHLDKWQRGFSRVINEQGADHHSTITRVRAGLQALDMGIPQGWPDYVLHQMVTVMRGGEEVKLSKRAGSYVTLRDLIDEVGCDATRYFLAARRADSQLVFDIDLARAQTNDNPVYYIQYAHARICSVLNQWSGNAALLANVDLTPLVQTHEAALMQRLNEYPEVVADAATELAPHTVANYLKDLASDLHSYYNEYKFLIDDEAVKLARLSLISATQQVLKNGLNLLGVSAPEKM
;
A
#
# COMPACT_ATOMS: atom_id res chain seq x y z
N MET A 1 -21.99 1.07 13.66
CA MET A 1 -22.21 0.49 15.00
C MET A 1 -21.34 1.10 16.11
N LYS A 2 -20.00 1.12 16.00
CA LYS A 2 -19.13 1.67 17.06
C LYS A 2 -19.50 3.08 17.50
N THR A 3 -19.76 4.00 16.56
CA THR A 3 -20.21 5.37 16.86
C THR A 3 -21.43 5.41 17.78
N HIS A 4 -22.46 4.63 17.46
CA HIS A 4 -23.67 4.51 18.28
C HIS A 4 -23.36 3.99 19.68
N LEU A 5 -22.55 2.93 19.81
CA LEU A 5 -22.14 2.41 21.11
C LEU A 5 -21.31 3.43 21.91
N THR A 6 -20.45 4.20 21.26
CA THR A 6 -19.67 5.29 21.87
C THR A 6 -20.58 6.40 22.39
N GLU A 7 -21.62 6.78 21.64
CA GLU A 7 -22.61 7.78 22.07
C GLU A 7 -23.43 7.31 23.29
N LEU A 8 -23.87 6.05 23.27
CA LEU A 8 -24.55 5.42 24.41
C LEU A 8 -23.66 5.39 25.66
N LEU A 9 -22.41 4.96 25.49
CA LEU A 9 -21.41 4.92 26.56
C LEU A 9 -21.06 6.32 27.08
N THR A 10 -20.95 7.31 26.20
CA THR A 10 -20.71 8.71 26.59
C THR A 10 -21.86 9.23 27.42
N THR A 11 -23.10 8.98 26.99
CA THR A 11 -24.30 9.37 27.70
C THR A 11 -24.36 8.72 29.09
N ALA A 12 -24.12 7.41 29.16
CA ALA A 12 -24.07 6.68 30.42
C ALA A 12 -22.95 7.20 31.35
N ALA A 13 -21.75 7.41 30.82
CA ALA A 13 -20.60 7.89 31.59
C ALA A 13 -20.83 9.30 32.17
N LYS A 14 -21.49 10.20 31.42
CA LYS A 14 -21.85 11.55 31.88
C LYS A 14 -22.79 11.57 33.09
N THR A 15 -23.58 10.52 33.30
CA THR A 15 -24.42 10.39 34.51
C THR A 15 -23.60 10.07 35.77
N ILE A 16 -22.38 9.54 35.57
CA ILE A 16 -21.46 9.15 36.65
C ILE A 16 -20.43 10.27 36.89
N VAL A 17 -19.92 10.90 35.82
CA VAL A 17 -18.95 11.99 35.86
C VAL A 17 -19.37 13.10 34.90
N SER A 18 -19.87 14.22 35.43
CA SER A 18 -20.50 15.29 34.64
C SER A 18 -19.53 16.15 33.82
N ASP A 19 -18.32 16.37 34.32
CA ASP A 19 -17.36 17.34 33.77
C ASP A 19 -16.08 16.69 33.20
N ALA A 20 -16.20 15.47 32.66
CA ALA A 20 -15.08 14.76 32.04
C ALA A 20 -15.27 14.61 30.52
N GLU A 21 -14.19 14.83 29.77
CA GLU A 21 -14.07 14.30 28.42
C GLU A 21 -13.71 12.82 28.50
N PHE A 22 -14.47 11.97 27.82
CA PHE A 22 -14.24 10.54 27.78
C PHE A 22 -13.63 10.15 26.43
N HIS A 23 -12.47 9.52 26.47
CA HIS A 23 -11.94 8.79 25.33
C HIS A 23 -12.33 7.33 25.47
N ILE A 24 -13.48 6.98 24.87
CA ILE A 24 -14.06 5.64 24.96
C ILE A 24 -13.46 4.79 23.85
N GLN A 25 -12.76 3.75 24.24
CA GLN A 25 -12.23 2.75 23.31
C GLN A 25 -13.21 1.57 23.24
N LEU A 26 -13.61 1.23 22.02
CA LEU A 26 -14.38 0.03 21.70
C LEU A 26 -13.52 -0.89 20.83
N GLU A 27 -13.21 -2.06 21.37
CA GLU A 27 -12.42 -3.09 20.71
C GLU A 27 -13.29 -4.30 20.37
N ARG A 28 -12.83 -5.12 19.45
CA ARG A 28 -13.45 -6.41 19.16
C ARG A 28 -12.78 -7.50 19.99
N PRO A 29 -13.53 -8.28 20.79
CA PRO A 29 -12.95 -9.38 21.54
C PRO A 29 -12.34 -10.45 20.63
N LYS A 30 -11.28 -11.12 21.09
CA LYS A 30 -10.65 -12.23 20.35
C LYS A 30 -11.55 -13.46 20.19
N SER A 31 -12.54 -13.62 21.08
CA SER A 31 -13.49 -14.73 21.08
C SER A 31 -14.91 -14.19 20.99
N ALA A 32 -15.73 -14.78 20.11
CA ALA A 32 -17.14 -14.43 19.97
C ALA A 32 -17.96 -14.67 21.27
N GLU A 33 -17.47 -15.55 22.17
CA GLU A 33 -18.07 -15.76 23.49
C GLU A 33 -17.99 -14.51 24.38
N HIS A 34 -17.07 -13.59 24.07
CA HIS A 34 -16.91 -12.33 24.79
C HIS A 34 -17.67 -11.17 24.14
N GLY A 35 -18.59 -11.45 23.21
CA GLY A 35 -19.43 -10.45 22.56
C GLY A 35 -18.83 -9.89 21.27
N ASP A 36 -19.55 -8.97 20.67
CA ASP A 36 -19.22 -8.34 19.39
C ASP A 36 -18.30 -7.12 19.58
N PHE A 37 -18.44 -6.42 20.71
CA PHE A 37 -17.58 -5.31 21.12
C PHE A 37 -17.30 -5.36 22.62
N ALA A 38 -16.18 -4.80 23.06
CA ALA A 38 -15.86 -4.60 24.47
C ALA A 38 -15.27 -3.22 24.71
N THR A 39 -15.47 -2.68 25.91
CA THR A 39 -14.81 -1.45 26.37
C THR A 39 -14.16 -1.63 27.73
N ASN A 40 -13.03 -0.96 27.93
CA ASN A 40 -12.31 -0.84 29.19
C ASN A 40 -12.71 0.41 29.99
N LEU A 41 -13.76 1.15 29.59
CA LEU A 41 -14.15 2.43 30.19
C LEU A 41 -14.24 2.39 31.73
N ALA A 42 -14.83 1.34 32.30
CA ALA A 42 -14.96 1.23 33.75
C ALA A 42 -13.60 1.11 34.48
N LEU A 43 -12.61 0.48 33.85
CA LEU A 43 -11.23 0.37 34.35
C LEU A 43 -10.55 1.74 34.33
N MET A 44 -10.75 2.51 33.26
CA MET A 44 -10.20 3.86 33.13
C MET A 44 -10.79 4.81 34.19
N LEU A 45 -12.06 4.66 34.52
CA LEU A 45 -12.76 5.49 35.53
C LEU A 45 -12.49 5.06 36.98
N ALA A 46 -11.93 3.86 37.20
CA ALA A 46 -11.68 3.33 38.55
C ALA A 46 -10.75 4.21 39.39
N LYS A 47 -9.65 4.70 38.79
CA LYS A 47 -8.66 5.54 39.49
C LYS A 47 -9.22 6.94 39.80
N PRO A 48 -9.83 7.68 38.84
CA PRO A 48 -10.48 8.97 39.12
C PRO A 48 -11.57 8.88 40.20
N LEU A 49 -12.40 7.83 40.16
CA LEU A 49 -13.52 7.68 41.09
C LEU A 49 -13.15 7.00 42.41
N LYS A 50 -11.94 6.43 42.51
CA LYS A 50 -11.50 5.60 43.65
C LYS A 50 -12.50 4.49 43.98
N GLN A 51 -13.12 3.91 42.95
CA GLN A 51 -14.14 2.87 43.06
C GLN A 51 -13.69 1.58 42.39
N ASN A 52 -14.27 0.45 42.80
CA ASN A 52 -14.03 -0.84 42.16
C ASN A 52 -14.52 -0.80 40.70
N PRO A 53 -13.69 -1.18 39.70
CA PRO A 53 -14.08 -1.09 38.30
C PRO A 53 -15.32 -1.91 37.94
N ARG A 54 -15.56 -3.07 38.59
CA ARG A 54 -16.80 -3.83 38.35
C ARG A 54 -18.04 -3.08 38.84
N ALA A 55 -17.94 -2.36 39.96
CA ALA A 55 -19.04 -1.53 40.45
C ALA A 55 -19.33 -0.36 39.50
N ILE A 56 -18.29 0.25 38.93
CA ILE A 56 -18.44 1.27 37.88
C ILE A 56 -19.07 0.66 36.62
N ALA A 57 -18.62 -0.52 36.19
CA ALA A 57 -19.20 -1.20 35.03
C ALA A 57 -20.70 -1.48 35.22
N THR A 58 -21.12 -1.89 36.42
CA THR A 58 -22.55 -2.04 36.77
C THR A 58 -23.30 -0.71 36.67
N GLN A 59 -22.72 0.39 37.17
CA GLN A 59 -23.32 1.73 37.06
C GLN A 59 -23.45 2.17 35.60
N ILE A 60 -22.42 1.97 34.77
CA ILE A 60 -22.45 2.31 33.34
C ILE A 60 -23.55 1.51 32.63
N ILE A 61 -23.64 0.19 32.86
CA ILE A 61 -24.68 -0.65 32.25
C ILE A 61 -26.08 -0.21 32.69
N ALA A 62 -26.26 0.11 33.97
CA ALA A 62 -27.54 0.58 34.50
C ALA A 62 -27.95 1.96 33.93
N ALA A 63 -26.98 2.82 33.62
CA ALA A 63 -27.19 4.13 33.02
C ALA A 63 -27.24 4.11 31.48
N LEU A 64 -27.02 2.95 30.85
CA LEU A 64 -26.99 2.83 29.41
C LEU A 64 -28.40 3.08 28.84
N PRO A 65 -28.57 4.00 27.88
CA PRO A 65 -29.86 4.17 27.22
C PRO A 65 -30.27 2.89 26.50
N ALA A 66 -31.59 2.62 26.48
CA ALA A 66 -32.13 1.48 25.75
C ALA A 66 -31.80 1.60 24.25
N SER A 67 -31.42 0.47 23.64
CA SER A 67 -31.00 0.43 22.24
C SER A 67 -31.45 -0.89 21.62
N GLU A 68 -32.20 -0.81 20.52
CA GLU A 68 -32.60 -1.99 19.73
C GLU A 68 -31.39 -2.75 19.16
N TYR A 69 -30.22 -2.08 19.13
CA TYR A 69 -29.01 -2.67 18.61
C TYR A 69 -28.32 -3.64 19.59
N ILE A 70 -28.63 -3.55 20.88
CA ILE A 70 -27.97 -4.33 21.94
C ILE A 70 -28.92 -5.43 22.41
N ALA A 71 -28.52 -6.69 22.23
CA ALA A 71 -29.24 -7.84 22.79
C ALA A 71 -28.97 -8.00 24.29
N LYS A 72 -27.70 -7.89 24.69
CA LYS A 72 -27.29 -7.92 26.11
C LYS A 72 -25.92 -7.29 26.31
N THR A 73 -25.63 -6.96 27.56
CA THR A 73 -24.30 -6.53 28.02
C THR A 73 -23.83 -7.41 29.17
N GLU A 74 -22.55 -7.73 29.22
CA GLU A 74 -21.96 -8.55 30.28
C GLU A 74 -20.70 -7.90 30.86
N ILE A 75 -20.47 -8.06 32.16
CA ILE A 75 -19.23 -7.59 32.81
C ILE A 75 -18.22 -8.73 32.85
N ALA A 76 -17.11 -8.58 32.14
CA ALA A 76 -16.03 -9.56 32.08
C ALA A 76 -14.81 -9.15 32.92
N GLY A 77 -14.16 -10.16 33.53
CA GLY A 77 -12.90 -10.00 34.25
C GLY A 77 -12.93 -8.90 35.32
N ALA A 78 -11.98 -7.98 35.22
CA ALA A 78 -11.77 -6.90 36.19
C ALA A 78 -12.75 -5.72 36.05
N GLY A 79 -13.59 -5.68 35.00
CA GLY A 79 -14.50 -4.56 34.74
C GLY A 79 -14.64 -4.19 33.26
N PHE A 80 -14.31 -5.09 32.33
CA PHE A 80 -14.66 -4.88 30.92
C PHE A 80 -16.16 -5.00 30.73
N ILE A 81 -16.74 -4.18 29.85
CA ILE A 81 -18.14 -4.29 29.46
C ILE A 81 -18.19 -4.85 28.04
N ASN A 82 -18.74 -6.04 27.91
CA ASN A 82 -18.94 -6.74 26.65
C ASN A 82 -20.35 -6.45 26.13
N PHE A 83 -20.47 -6.18 24.83
CA PHE A 83 -21.72 -5.91 24.12
C PHE A 83 -22.01 -7.04 23.15
N PHE A 84 -23.24 -7.56 23.21
CA PHE A 84 -23.76 -8.52 22.25
C PHE A 84 -24.86 -7.83 21.45
N LEU A 85 -24.70 -7.77 20.13
CA LEU A 85 -25.64 -7.12 19.23
C LEU A 85 -26.87 -7.99 18.98
N SER A 86 -28.00 -7.35 18.72
CA SER A 86 -29.22 -8.03 18.27
C SER A 86 -29.04 -8.65 16.89
N ALA A 87 -29.79 -9.72 16.60
CA ALA A 87 -29.75 -10.39 15.29
C ALA A 87 -30.05 -9.42 14.15
N GLN A 88 -31.05 -8.55 14.32
CA GLN A 88 -31.42 -7.50 13.36
C GLN A 88 -30.26 -6.54 13.08
N SER A 89 -29.46 -6.20 14.10
CA SER A 89 -28.27 -5.35 13.92
C SER A 89 -27.20 -6.02 13.07
N LYS A 90 -26.98 -7.32 13.30
CA LYS A 90 -26.02 -8.10 12.53
C LYS A 90 -26.47 -8.25 11.09
N GLN A 91 -27.78 -8.43 10.88
CA GLN A 91 -28.40 -8.53 9.55
C GLN A 91 -28.33 -7.21 8.78
N LYS A 92 -28.48 -6.05 9.45
CA LYS A 92 -28.46 -4.72 8.82
C LYS A 92 -27.21 -4.44 8.00
N VAL A 93 -26.06 -5.04 8.34
CA VAL A 93 -24.82 -4.87 7.57
C VAL A 93 -24.99 -5.27 6.09
N VAL A 94 -25.83 -6.27 5.81
CA VAL A 94 -26.04 -6.77 4.44
C VAL A 94 -26.69 -5.69 3.58
N SER A 95 -27.76 -5.05 4.06
CA SER A 95 -28.42 -3.97 3.33
C SER A 95 -27.56 -2.70 3.25
N GLU A 96 -26.77 -2.40 4.28
CA GLU A 96 -25.78 -1.31 4.27
C GLU A 96 -24.73 -1.52 3.17
N ILE A 97 -24.18 -2.75 3.04
CA ILE A 97 -23.21 -3.10 2.00
C ILE A 97 -23.83 -2.97 0.62
N LEU A 98 -25.01 -3.55 0.40
CA LEU A 98 -25.66 -3.53 -0.91
C LEU A 98 -26.08 -2.13 -1.33
N SER A 99 -26.45 -1.27 -0.38
CA SER A 99 -26.78 0.14 -0.65
C SER A 99 -25.54 0.98 -0.94
N ALA A 100 -24.44 0.77 -0.20
CA ALA A 100 -23.20 1.51 -0.39
C ALA A 100 -22.39 1.01 -1.60
N GLY A 101 -22.52 -0.26 -1.98
CA GLY A 101 -21.86 -0.87 -3.13
C GLY A 101 -20.34 -0.70 -3.06
N VAL A 102 -19.78 -0.11 -4.11
CA VAL A 102 -18.33 0.19 -4.21
C VAL A 102 -17.82 1.16 -3.13
N ASN A 103 -18.71 1.90 -2.47
CA ASN A 103 -18.35 2.83 -1.41
C ASN A 103 -18.31 2.19 -0.02
N TYR A 104 -18.82 0.96 0.15
CA TYR A 104 -18.73 0.28 1.44
C TYR A 104 -17.26 0.05 1.81
N GLY A 105 -16.89 0.41 3.04
CA GLY A 105 -15.52 0.38 3.55
C GLY A 105 -14.70 1.65 3.32
N ARG A 106 -15.19 2.59 2.51
CA ARG A 106 -14.55 3.91 2.34
C ARG A 106 -14.91 4.85 3.49
N ASN A 107 -14.02 5.79 3.80
CA ASN A 107 -14.25 6.84 4.79
C ASN A 107 -13.63 8.18 4.36
N THR A 108 -13.79 9.21 5.17
CA THR A 108 -13.34 10.59 4.89
C THR A 108 -12.30 11.08 5.89
N SER A 109 -11.58 10.18 6.56
CA SER A 109 -10.57 10.53 7.58
C SER A 109 -9.45 11.42 7.03
N GLY A 110 -9.09 11.25 5.76
CA GLY A 110 -8.11 12.08 5.06
C GLY A 110 -8.59 13.48 4.70
N GLN A 111 -9.89 13.79 4.82
CA GLN A 111 -10.46 15.13 4.62
C GLN A 111 -10.06 15.83 3.31
N GLN A 112 -9.78 15.07 2.24
CA GLN A 112 -9.26 15.58 0.96
C GLN A 112 -7.93 16.34 1.09
N GLN A 113 -7.19 16.11 2.17
CA GLN A 113 -5.83 16.62 2.31
C GLN A 113 -4.93 15.90 1.31
N LYS A 114 -3.96 16.64 0.77
CA LYS A 114 -3.01 16.11 -0.21
C LYS A 114 -2.04 15.14 0.46
N VAL A 115 -1.92 13.95 -0.14
CA VAL A 115 -0.88 12.96 0.18
C VAL A 115 -0.16 12.53 -1.09
N GLN A 116 1.15 12.42 -1.00
CA GLN A 116 1.96 11.78 -2.04
C GLN A 116 2.39 10.40 -1.56
N VAL A 117 2.31 9.41 -2.44
CA VAL A 117 2.98 8.12 -2.28
C VAL A 117 4.03 8.02 -3.37
N GLU A 118 5.30 8.05 -2.98
CA GLU A 118 6.42 7.79 -3.88
C GLU A 118 6.83 6.33 -3.76
N PHE A 119 6.98 5.64 -4.90
CA PHE A 119 7.35 4.23 -4.91
C PHE A 119 8.00 3.83 -6.26
N VAL A 120 8.65 2.67 -6.28
CA VAL A 120 9.54 2.17 -7.35
C VAL A 120 10.82 2.98 -7.49
N SER A 121 10.72 4.25 -7.87
CA SER A 121 11.82 5.22 -8.06
C SER A 121 13.14 4.58 -8.55
N ALA A 122 13.02 3.69 -9.54
CA ALA A 122 14.12 2.90 -10.04
C ALA A 122 14.91 3.70 -11.07
N ASN A 123 16.23 3.62 -11.01
CA ASN A 123 17.08 4.31 -11.96
C ASN A 123 16.88 3.72 -13.37
N PRO A 124 16.91 4.55 -14.43
CA PRO A 124 16.65 4.10 -15.80
C PRO A 124 17.92 3.46 -16.39
N THR A 125 18.49 2.47 -15.69
CA THR A 125 19.73 1.77 -16.08
C THR A 125 19.53 0.29 -16.34
N GLY A 126 18.31 -0.23 -16.18
CA GLY A 126 17.96 -1.59 -16.53
C GLY A 126 16.47 -1.88 -16.32
N PRO A 127 16.03 -3.09 -16.69
CA PRO A 127 14.66 -3.55 -16.45
C PRO A 127 14.29 -3.54 -14.96
N LEU A 128 12.98 -3.45 -14.66
CA LEU A 128 12.51 -3.62 -13.28
C LEU A 128 12.72 -5.06 -12.83
N HIS A 129 13.14 -5.25 -11.58
CA HIS A 129 13.29 -6.57 -10.96
C HIS A 129 12.26 -6.80 -9.87
N VAL A 130 12.20 -8.01 -9.33
CA VAL A 130 11.18 -8.38 -8.33
C VAL A 130 11.23 -7.51 -7.07
N GLY A 131 12.41 -7.03 -6.65
CA GLY A 131 12.51 -5.99 -5.60
C GLY A 131 11.71 -4.72 -5.93
N HIS A 132 11.91 -4.11 -7.10
CA HIS A 132 11.08 -3.01 -7.59
C HIS A 132 9.60 -3.41 -7.67
N GLY A 133 9.30 -4.65 -8.07
CA GLY A 133 7.95 -5.20 -8.07
C GLY A 133 7.28 -5.19 -6.69
N ARG A 134 8.03 -5.49 -5.61
CA ARG A 134 7.51 -5.43 -4.25
C ARG A 134 7.15 -4.00 -3.87
N GLY A 135 8.07 -3.07 -4.13
CA GLY A 135 7.80 -1.66 -3.87
C GLY A 135 6.64 -1.12 -4.69
N ALA A 136 6.53 -1.56 -5.95
CA ALA A 136 5.42 -1.27 -6.85
C ALA A 136 4.07 -1.75 -6.29
N ALA A 137 3.99 -3.01 -5.84
CA ALA A 137 2.76 -3.58 -5.28
C ALA A 137 2.36 -2.89 -3.97
N VAL A 138 3.31 -2.71 -3.04
CA VAL A 138 3.05 -2.09 -1.73
C VAL A 138 2.65 -0.63 -1.92
N GLY A 139 3.41 0.16 -2.69
CA GLY A 139 3.15 1.58 -2.93
C GLY A 139 1.78 1.83 -3.57
N ASP A 140 1.40 1.05 -4.59
CA ASP A 140 0.08 1.19 -5.21
C ASP A 140 -1.06 0.75 -4.27
N CYS A 141 -0.85 -0.28 -3.44
CA CYS A 141 -1.84 -0.66 -2.40
C CYS A 141 -2.03 0.47 -1.37
N LEU A 142 -0.94 1.11 -0.93
CA LEU A 142 -1.00 2.26 -0.03
C LEU A 142 -1.76 3.42 -0.66
N ALA A 143 -1.47 3.75 -1.92
CA ALA A 143 -2.17 4.80 -2.66
C ALA A 143 -3.68 4.52 -2.76
N ARG A 144 -4.09 3.27 -3.05
CA ARG A 144 -5.50 2.86 -3.09
C ARG A 144 -6.17 2.92 -1.71
N LEU A 145 -5.46 2.53 -0.66
CA LEU A 145 -5.95 2.60 0.71
C LEU A 145 -6.17 4.04 1.17
N LEU A 146 -5.23 4.93 0.90
CA LEU A 146 -5.35 6.35 1.24
C LEU A 146 -6.50 7.01 0.48
N ASP A 147 -6.68 6.68 -0.81
CA ASP A 147 -7.83 7.14 -1.60
C ASP A 147 -9.16 6.66 -0.98
N ALA A 148 -9.22 5.37 -0.59
CA ALA A 148 -10.39 4.81 0.10
C ALA A 148 -10.67 5.47 1.46
N ASN A 149 -9.67 6.06 2.09
CA ASN A 149 -9.76 6.81 3.34
C ASN A 149 -9.99 8.31 3.13
N GLY A 150 -10.21 8.75 1.89
CA GLY A 150 -10.62 10.10 1.56
C GLY A 150 -9.48 11.11 1.46
N TRP A 151 -8.25 10.66 1.22
CA TRP A 151 -7.11 11.51 0.88
C TRP A 151 -7.10 11.89 -0.61
N ASP A 152 -6.53 13.04 -0.95
CA ASP A 152 -6.21 13.42 -2.34
C ASP A 152 -4.83 12.89 -2.69
N VAL A 153 -4.80 11.71 -3.34
CA VAL A 153 -3.58 10.91 -3.53
C VAL A 153 -2.88 11.24 -4.84
N THR A 154 -1.58 11.53 -4.76
CA THR A 154 -0.67 11.60 -5.92
C THR A 154 0.33 10.44 -5.87
N ARG A 155 0.36 9.62 -6.92
CA ARG A 155 1.39 8.59 -7.13
C ARG A 155 2.56 9.21 -7.89
N GLU A 156 3.75 9.15 -7.30
CA GLU A 156 4.93 9.77 -7.90
C GLU A 156 6.07 8.76 -8.09
N PHE A 157 6.73 8.84 -9.24
CA PHE A 157 7.95 8.10 -9.56
C PHE A 157 9.10 9.10 -9.67
N TYR A 158 10.17 8.89 -8.91
CA TYR A 158 11.40 9.68 -9.03
C TYR A 158 12.44 8.94 -9.87
N TYR A 159 12.93 9.57 -10.94
CA TYR A 159 14.07 9.09 -11.72
C TYR A 159 15.35 9.82 -11.31
N ASN A 160 16.35 9.04 -10.88
CA ASN A 160 17.73 9.51 -10.89
C ASN A 160 18.31 9.36 -12.31
N ASP A 161 18.06 10.36 -13.15
CA ASP A 161 18.46 10.40 -14.55
C ASP A 161 19.84 11.07 -14.76
N ALA A 162 20.65 11.17 -13.71
CA ALA A 162 21.97 11.80 -13.75
C ALA A 162 23.05 10.98 -13.02
N GLY A 163 24.30 11.36 -13.23
CA GLY A 163 25.45 10.81 -12.51
C GLY A 163 26.01 9.50 -13.06
N ALA A 164 26.91 8.90 -12.28
CA ALA A 164 27.82 7.84 -12.74
C ALA A 164 27.12 6.58 -13.28
N GLN A 165 25.93 6.26 -12.78
CA GLN A 165 25.17 5.11 -13.29
C GLN A 165 24.69 5.32 -14.74
N ILE A 166 24.21 6.52 -15.07
CA ILE A 166 23.83 6.86 -16.44
C ILE A 166 25.07 6.97 -17.34
N ASP A 167 26.20 7.44 -16.80
CA ASP A 167 27.47 7.48 -17.52
C ASP A 167 27.92 6.06 -17.91
N ASN A 168 27.88 5.13 -16.95
CA ASN A 168 28.20 3.72 -17.18
C ASN A 168 27.25 3.07 -18.19
N LEU A 169 25.94 3.38 -18.14
CA LEU A 169 24.96 2.93 -19.13
C LEU A 169 25.36 3.40 -20.52
N THR A 170 25.64 4.69 -20.67
CA THR A 170 26.03 5.30 -21.95
C THR A 170 27.29 4.64 -22.52
N LEU A 171 28.31 4.44 -21.69
CA LEU A 171 29.53 3.74 -22.10
C LEU A 171 29.29 2.29 -22.51
N SER A 172 28.38 1.60 -21.84
CA SER A 172 28.02 0.21 -22.15
C SER A 172 27.33 0.11 -23.52
N VAL A 173 26.35 0.98 -23.77
CA VAL A 173 25.64 1.05 -25.06
C VAL A 173 26.61 1.42 -26.18
N LEU A 174 27.49 2.41 -25.97
CA LEU A 174 28.53 2.79 -26.93
C LEU A 174 29.47 1.63 -27.28
N ALA A 175 29.90 0.85 -26.29
CA ALA A 175 30.73 -0.33 -26.51
C ALA A 175 30.01 -1.36 -27.38
N ARG A 176 28.72 -1.62 -27.11
CA ARG A 176 27.90 -2.53 -27.92
C ARG A 176 27.66 -1.99 -29.34
N CYS A 177 27.40 -0.69 -29.52
CA CYS A 177 27.31 -0.06 -30.84
C CYS A 177 28.58 -0.25 -31.68
N LYS A 178 29.75 -0.36 -31.03
CA LYS A 178 31.05 -0.62 -31.67
C LYS A 178 31.35 -2.10 -31.87
N GLY A 179 30.41 -3.00 -31.55
CA GLY A 179 30.58 -4.44 -31.69
C GLY A 179 31.44 -5.10 -30.60
N ILE A 180 31.73 -4.39 -29.50
CA ILE A 180 32.54 -4.94 -28.40
C ILE A 180 31.68 -5.90 -27.58
N ALA A 181 32.17 -7.14 -27.41
CA ALA A 181 31.50 -8.17 -26.60
C ALA A 181 31.61 -7.86 -25.11
N THR A 182 30.65 -8.33 -24.29
CA THR A 182 30.67 -8.05 -22.84
C THR A 182 31.83 -8.77 -22.14
N ASP A 183 32.35 -9.87 -22.69
CA ASP A 183 33.53 -10.60 -22.22
C ASP A 183 34.86 -10.06 -22.79
N ASP A 184 34.80 -9.08 -23.68
CA ASP A 184 36.00 -8.43 -24.23
C ASP A 184 36.69 -7.55 -23.18
N ALA A 185 38.02 -7.55 -23.16
CA ALA A 185 38.83 -6.73 -22.26
C ALA A 185 38.63 -5.21 -22.48
N CYS A 186 38.18 -4.80 -23.66
CA CYS A 186 37.86 -3.42 -24.00
C CYS A 186 36.46 -2.98 -23.51
N PHE A 187 35.64 -3.91 -23.02
CA PHE A 187 34.33 -3.56 -22.47
C PHE A 187 34.50 -2.77 -21.17
N PRO A 188 33.71 -1.70 -20.93
CA PRO A 188 33.83 -0.90 -19.72
C PRO A 188 33.74 -1.76 -18.45
N GLU A 189 34.70 -1.60 -17.54
CA GLU A 189 34.80 -2.41 -16.31
C GLU A 189 33.50 -2.37 -15.50
N ASN A 190 33.00 -1.16 -15.26
CA ASN A 190 31.72 -0.87 -14.57
C ASN A 190 30.51 -0.84 -15.52
N GLY A 191 30.67 -1.36 -16.74
CA GLY A 191 29.59 -1.39 -17.72
C GLY A 191 28.50 -2.39 -17.35
N TYR A 192 27.28 -2.09 -17.75
CA TYR A 192 26.14 -3.00 -17.69
C TYR A 192 26.30 -4.09 -18.76
N ARG A 193 26.10 -5.34 -18.35
CA ARG A 193 26.42 -6.53 -19.19
C ARG A 193 25.19 -7.35 -19.62
N GLY A 194 23.98 -6.89 -19.31
CA GLY A 194 22.76 -7.60 -19.70
C GLY A 194 22.51 -7.50 -21.21
N GLU A 195 21.78 -8.47 -21.75
CA GLU A 195 21.42 -8.54 -23.18
C GLU A 195 20.64 -7.29 -23.63
N TYR A 196 19.88 -6.67 -22.72
CA TYR A 196 19.16 -5.42 -23.00
C TYR A 196 20.07 -4.27 -23.47
N ILE A 197 21.37 -4.26 -23.13
CA ILE A 197 22.31 -3.26 -23.64
C ILE A 197 22.57 -3.46 -25.14
N ALA A 198 22.60 -4.72 -25.60
CA ALA A 198 22.69 -5.03 -27.02
C ALA A 198 21.40 -4.63 -27.75
N ASP A 199 20.23 -4.85 -27.14
CA ASP A 199 18.94 -4.41 -27.68
C ASP A 199 18.91 -2.89 -27.89
N ILE A 200 19.31 -2.12 -26.86
CA ILE A 200 19.39 -0.65 -26.94
C ILE A 200 20.35 -0.20 -28.04
N ALA A 201 21.54 -0.81 -28.10
CA ALA A 201 22.54 -0.46 -29.11
C ALA A 201 22.02 -0.73 -30.54
N GLN A 202 21.35 -1.87 -30.75
CA GLN A 202 20.76 -2.20 -32.05
C GLN A 202 19.65 -1.23 -32.41
N ALA A 203 18.74 -0.90 -31.48
CA ALA A 203 17.67 0.07 -31.70
C ALA A 203 18.23 1.47 -32.01
N PHE A 204 19.31 1.87 -31.35
CA PHE A 204 19.99 3.13 -31.62
C PHE A 204 20.57 3.18 -33.04
N LEU A 205 21.29 2.13 -33.46
CA LEU A 205 21.85 2.03 -34.81
C LEU A 205 20.76 1.99 -35.89
N ASN A 206 19.61 1.39 -35.58
CA ASN A 206 18.44 1.34 -36.45
C ASN A 206 17.68 2.68 -36.55
N LYS A 207 18.05 3.70 -35.79
CA LYS A 207 17.38 5.01 -35.73
C LYS A 207 15.90 4.90 -35.30
N GLU A 208 15.63 3.97 -34.38
CA GLU A 208 14.29 3.76 -33.87
C GLU A 208 13.80 4.97 -33.05
N THR A 209 12.48 5.07 -32.88
CA THR A 209 11.85 6.09 -32.02
C THR A 209 11.18 5.40 -30.86
N VAL A 210 11.55 5.78 -29.64
CA VAL A 210 10.95 5.29 -28.39
C VAL A 210 10.03 6.35 -27.80
N THR A 211 8.92 5.92 -27.21
CA THR A 211 7.93 6.82 -26.59
C THR A 211 7.63 6.32 -25.17
N ALA A 212 8.18 7.00 -24.16
CA ALA A 212 7.81 6.84 -22.76
C ALA A 212 6.64 7.79 -22.41
N ASP A 213 6.05 7.66 -21.23
CA ASP A 213 4.83 8.42 -20.86
C ASP A 213 5.03 9.94 -20.86
N ASP A 214 6.25 10.44 -20.67
CA ASP A 214 6.59 11.87 -20.63
C ASP A 214 7.55 12.34 -21.74
N MET A 215 8.04 11.44 -22.60
CA MET A 215 9.02 11.79 -23.63
C MET A 215 8.98 10.91 -24.88
N GLN A 216 9.39 11.49 -26.00
CA GLN A 216 9.62 10.79 -27.26
C GLN A 216 10.99 11.14 -27.80
N VAL A 217 11.81 10.12 -28.11
CA VAL A 217 13.19 10.30 -28.56
C VAL A 217 13.44 9.41 -29.78
N THR A 218 13.97 10.02 -30.85
CA THR A 218 14.44 9.31 -32.04
C THR A 218 15.97 9.19 -32.00
N ALA A 219 16.49 7.98 -32.15
CA ALA A 219 17.93 7.75 -32.20
C ALA A 219 18.57 8.40 -33.44
N SER A 220 19.72 9.05 -33.24
CA SER A 220 20.50 9.64 -34.35
C SER A 220 21.21 8.57 -35.19
N GLY A 221 21.58 7.45 -34.57
CA GLY A 221 22.46 6.43 -35.13
C GLY A 221 23.94 6.85 -35.20
N ASP A 222 24.30 8.04 -34.69
CA ASP A 222 25.70 8.49 -34.65
C ASP A 222 26.37 8.03 -33.36
N VAL A 223 27.23 7.02 -33.48
CA VAL A 223 27.99 6.45 -32.35
C VAL A 223 29.06 7.40 -31.79
N ASN A 224 29.34 8.53 -32.45
CA ASN A 224 30.27 9.54 -31.97
C ASN A 224 29.56 10.62 -31.12
N ASP A 225 28.23 10.68 -31.16
CA ASP A 225 27.42 11.57 -30.33
C ASP A 225 26.99 10.86 -29.04
N ALA A 226 27.86 10.95 -28.03
CA ALA A 226 27.65 10.30 -26.74
C ALA A 226 26.38 10.79 -26.02
N GLU A 227 26.01 12.06 -26.20
CA GLU A 227 24.80 12.65 -25.59
C GLU A 227 23.53 12.14 -26.29
N SER A 228 23.57 11.96 -27.61
CA SER A 228 22.48 11.31 -28.33
C SER A 228 22.30 9.85 -27.88
N VAL A 229 23.39 9.10 -27.68
CA VAL A 229 23.32 7.73 -27.14
C VAL A 229 22.76 7.73 -25.72
N ARG A 230 23.24 8.62 -24.85
CA ARG A 230 22.73 8.77 -23.47
C ARG A 230 21.22 9.00 -23.48
N THR A 231 20.78 10.02 -24.20
CA THR A 231 19.37 10.44 -24.24
C THR A 231 18.47 9.32 -24.75
N PHE A 232 18.88 8.63 -25.80
CA PHE A 232 18.13 7.50 -26.34
C PHE A 232 18.11 6.30 -25.40
N ALA A 233 19.25 5.94 -24.79
CA ALA A 233 19.32 4.80 -23.87
C ALA A 233 18.44 4.99 -22.64
N VAL A 234 18.44 6.19 -22.06
CA VAL A 234 17.54 6.54 -20.95
C VAL A 234 16.09 6.45 -21.40
N ALA A 235 15.72 7.05 -22.53
CA ALA A 235 14.35 7.00 -23.04
C ALA A 235 13.88 5.58 -23.36
N TYR A 236 14.75 4.73 -23.88
CA TYR A 236 14.46 3.32 -24.16
C TYR A 236 14.15 2.56 -22.87
N LEU A 237 15.00 2.70 -21.85
CA LEU A 237 14.80 2.01 -20.58
C LEU A 237 13.58 2.52 -19.82
N ARG A 238 13.30 3.83 -19.88
CA ARG A 238 12.05 4.39 -19.33
C ARG A 238 10.82 3.80 -20.03
N HIS A 239 10.84 3.70 -21.36
CA HIS A 239 9.78 3.05 -22.11
C HIS A 239 9.57 1.59 -21.66
N GLU A 240 10.63 0.80 -21.52
CA GLU A 240 10.53 -0.59 -21.04
C GLU A 240 9.95 -0.67 -19.62
N GLN A 241 10.42 0.20 -18.70
CA GLN A 241 9.90 0.27 -17.34
C GLN A 241 8.42 0.67 -17.33
N ASP A 242 8.00 1.62 -18.16
CA ASP A 242 6.59 2.01 -18.32
C ASP A 242 5.72 0.84 -18.81
N LEU A 243 6.21 0.05 -19.77
CA LEU A 243 5.52 -1.14 -20.25
C LEU A 243 5.36 -2.18 -19.14
N ASP A 244 6.40 -2.38 -18.32
CA ASP A 244 6.36 -3.30 -17.17
C ASP A 244 5.37 -2.86 -16.11
N LEU A 245 5.36 -1.56 -15.77
CA LEU A 245 4.39 -0.98 -14.83
C LEU A 245 2.95 -1.06 -15.35
N LYS A 246 2.74 -0.82 -16.66
CA LYS A 246 1.43 -1.00 -17.32
C LYS A 246 0.95 -2.44 -17.24
N ALA A 247 1.84 -3.41 -17.49
CA ALA A 247 1.52 -4.83 -17.34
C ALA A 247 1.22 -5.22 -15.89
N PHE A 248 1.84 -4.53 -14.94
CA PHE A 248 1.57 -4.66 -13.51
C PHE A 248 0.35 -3.84 -13.02
N GLN A 249 -0.36 -3.20 -13.95
CA GLN A 249 -1.56 -2.38 -13.73
C GLN A 249 -1.32 -1.21 -12.75
N ILE A 250 -0.14 -0.62 -12.82
CA ILE A 250 0.24 0.55 -12.04
C ILE A 250 0.29 1.76 -12.97
N LYS A 251 -0.21 2.88 -12.46
CA LYS A 251 -0.17 4.17 -13.14
C LYS A 251 0.37 5.22 -12.17
N PHE A 252 1.25 6.08 -12.67
CA PHE A 252 1.75 7.23 -11.94
C PHE A 252 1.04 8.50 -12.40
N ASP A 253 0.92 9.46 -11.47
CA ASP A 253 0.32 10.77 -11.71
C ASP A 253 1.40 11.81 -12.03
N VAL A 254 2.59 11.66 -11.43
CA VAL A 254 3.74 12.55 -11.61
C VAL A 254 5.02 11.74 -11.79
N PHE A 255 5.87 12.19 -12.71
CA PHE A 255 7.26 11.74 -12.85
C PHE A 255 8.19 12.90 -12.52
N SER A 256 9.11 12.70 -11.59
CA SER A 256 10.09 13.70 -11.15
C SER A 256 11.49 13.28 -11.57
N LEU A 257 12.28 14.22 -12.08
CA LEU A 257 13.64 13.99 -12.56
C LEU A 257 14.66 14.70 -11.65
N GLU A 258 15.74 14.00 -11.29
CA GLU A 258 16.86 14.63 -10.58
C GLU A 258 17.45 15.79 -11.38
N SER A 259 17.65 15.59 -12.69
CA SER A 259 18.20 16.60 -13.59
C SER A 259 17.38 17.91 -13.59
N ALA A 260 16.05 17.82 -13.42
CA ALA A 260 15.17 18.98 -13.35
C ALA A 260 15.41 19.81 -12.08
N LEU A 261 15.67 19.17 -10.92
CA LEU A 261 15.99 19.87 -9.67
C LEU A 261 17.24 20.75 -9.80
N TYR A 262 18.25 20.27 -10.52
CA TYR A 262 19.45 21.03 -10.82
C TYR A 262 19.18 22.14 -11.83
N LYS A 263 18.53 21.83 -12.95
CA LYS A 263 18.24 22.77 -14.03
C LYS A 263 17.39 23.95 -13.57
N GLU A 264 16.43 23.71 -12.67
CA GLU A 264 15.56 24.72 -12.09
C GLU A 264 16.21 25.47 -10.91
N GLY A 265 17.42 25.09 -10.52
CA GLY A 265 18.18 25.73 -9.44
C GLY A 265 17.67 25.40 -8.03
N LYS A 266 16.75 24.44 -7.87
CA LYS A 266 16.16 24.05 -6.57
C LYS A 266 17.21 23.56 -5.58
N VAL A 267 18.21 22.82 -6.08
CA VAL A 267 19.35 22.36 -5.25
C VAL A 267 20.12 23.54 -4.68
N ALA A 268 20.51 24.50 -5.53
CA ALA A 268 21.25 25.68 -5.10
C ALA A 268 20.43 26.57 -4.15
N GLN A 269 19.13 26.74 -4.41
CA GLN A 269 18.22 27.47 -3.53
C GLN A 269 18.12 26.82 -2.15
N THR A 270 18.03 25.48 -2.09
CA THR A 270 17.97 24.73 -0.83
C THR A 270 19.25 24.89 -0.02
N VAL A 271 20.41 24.84 -0.68
CA VAL A 271 21.70 25.12 -0.01
C VAL A 271 21.73 26.52 0.57
N GLN A 272 21.29 27.53 -0.19
CA GLN A 272 21.26 28.89 0.32
C GLN A 272 20.28 29.06 1.49
N ALA A 273 19.13 28.37 1.45
CA ALA A 273 18.18 28.37 2.56
C ALA A 273 18.79 27.78 3.84
N LEU A 274 19.51 26.66 3.74
CA LEU A 274 20.23 26.05 4.86
C LEU A 274 21.37 26.94 5.40
N ILE A 275 22.07 27.66 4.53
CA ILE A 275 23.06 28.65 4.97
C ILE A 275 22.37 29.77 5.76
N ASN A 276 21.27 30.29 5.23
CA ASN A 276 20.52 31.38 5.82
C ASN A 276 19.86 31.02 7.16
N SER A 277 19.55 29.74 7.40
CA SER A 277 19.03 29.27 8.68
C SER A 277 20.10 29.22 9.78
N GLY A 278 21.39 29.36 9.43
CA GLY A 278 22.49 29.44 10.39
C GLY A 278 22.96 28.09 10.94
N HIS A 279 22.47 26.98 10.37
CA HIS A 279 22.83 25.61 10.78
C HIS A 279 24.00 25.01 9.99
N THR A 280 24.67 25.80 9.14
CA THR A 280 25.82 25.33 8.35
C THR A 280 27.15 25.90 8.85
N TYR A 281 28.25 25.22 8.54
CA TYR A 281 29.61 25.71 8.77
C TYR A 281 30.56 25.24 7.67
N GLU A 282 31.68 25.96 7.48
CA GLU A 282 32.75 25.54 6.56
C GLU A 282 33.85 24.85 7.37
N GLN A 283 34.31 23.69 6.90
CA GLN A 283 35.44 22.97 7.47
C GLN A 283 36.13 22.15 6.37
N ASP A 284 37.46 22.19 6.34
CA ASP A 284 38.30 21.45 5.37
C ASP A 284 37.90 21.73 3.91
N ASP A 285 37.64 23.01 3.59
CA ASP A 285 37.16 23.50 2.28
C ASP A 285 35.83 22.89 1.79
N ALA A 286 35.06 22.31 2.72
CA ALA A 286 33.73 21.76 2.47
C ALA A 286 32.67 22.49 3.31
N LEU A 287 31.46 22.59 2.75
CA LEU A 287 30.29 23.12 3.45
C LEU A 287 29.56 21.97 4.15
N TRP A 288 29.33 22.11 5.45
CA TRP A 288 28.69 21.13 6.31
C TRP A 288 27.38 21.65 6.87
N LEU A 289 26.44 20.74 7.09
CA LEU A 289 25.23 20.95 7.89
C LEU A 289 25.43 20.33 9.27
N LYS A 290 25.09 21.08 10.33
CA LYS A 290 24.99 20.59 11.72
C LYS A 290 23.78 19.69 11.92
N SER A 291 23.68 18.61 11.16
CA SER A 291 22.53 17.70 11.19
C SER A 291 22.42 16.94 12.51
N THR A 292 23.51 16.83 13.29
CA THR A 292 23.49 16.25 14.64
C THR A 292 22.59 17.01 15.62
N ASP A 293 22.43 18.33 15.45
CA ASP A 293 21.50 19.16 16.23
C ASP A 293 20.02 18.71 16.03
N PHE A 294 19.75 17.95 14.96
CA PHE A 294 18.43 17.47 14.55
C PHE A 294 18.29 15.94 14.63
N GLY A 295 19.21 15.27 15.35
CA GLY A 295 19.13 13.84 15.64
C GLY A 295 19.79 12.91 14.62
N ASP A 296 20.57 13.45 13.67
CA ASP A 296 21.41 12.65 12.78
C ASP A 296 22.64 12.07 13.50
N ASP A 297 23.27 11.03 12.95
CA ASP A 297 24.42 10.35 13.57
C ASP A 297 25.73 11.15 13.45
N LYS A 298 25.85 11.94 12.39
CA LYS A 298 26.98 12.84 12.13
C LYS A 298 26.56 13.98 11.22
N ASP A 299 27.30 15.08 11.32
CA ASP A 299 27.12 16.23 10.45
C ASP A 299 27.35 15.85 8.98
N ARG A 300 26.53 16.40 8.09
CA ARG A 300 26.52 16.03 6.66
C ARG A 300 27.25 17.06 5.84
N VAL A 301 28.19 16.60 5.03
CA VAL A 301 28.79 17.39 3.96
C VAL A 301 27.70 17.71 2.93
N MET A 302 27.45 19.00 2.70
CA MET A 302 26.57 19.49 1.65
C MET A 302 27.34 19.70 0.35
N ARG A 303 28.45 20.44 0.41
CA ARG A 303 29.33 20.73 -0.73
C ARG A 303 30.71 20.14 -0.49
N LYS A 304 31.18 19.32 -1.42
CA LYS A 304 32.52 18.72 -1.41
C LYS A 304 33.59 19.78 -1.74
N THR A 305 34.85 19.44 -1.48
CA THR A 305 36.02 20.28 -1.79
C THR A 305 36.18 20.55 -3.29
N ASP A 306 35.68 19.67 -4.15
CA ASP A 306 35.65 19.84 -5.61
C ASP A 306 34.54 20.81 -6.10
N GLY A 307 33.75 21.36 -5.17
CA GLY A 307 32.66 22.29 -5.44
C GLY A 307 31.31 21.62 -5.73
N GLY A 308 31.27 20.31 -5.97
CA GLY A 308 30.03 19.57 -6.22
C GLY A 308 29.23 19.29 -4.96
N TYR A 309 27.90 19.17 -5.08
CA TYR A 309 27.04 18.77 -3.97
C TYR A 309 27.05 17.25 -3.75
N THR A 310 26.80 16.84 -2.50
CA THR A 310 26.58 15.43 -2.16
C THR A 310 25.13 15.02 -2.44
N TYR A 311 24.87 13.71 -2.54
CA TYR A 311 23.50 13.16 -2.70
C TYR A 311 22.53 13.59 -1.60
N PHE A 312 23.04 14.01 -0.44
CA PHE A 312 22.21 14.54 0.64
C PHE A 312 21.42 15.78 0.23
N VAL A 313 22.02 16.68 -0.56
CA VAL A 313 21.39 17.97 -0.88
C VAL A 313 20.21 17.80 -1.86
N PRO A 314 20.34 17.05 -2.97
CA PRO A 314 19.20 16.75 -3.85
C PRO A 314 18.03 16.10 -3.11
N ASP A 315 18.29 15.16 -2.20
CA ASP A 315 17.22 14.54 -1.40
C ASP A 315 16.45 15.60 -0.58
N VAL A 316 17.15 16.48 0.13
CA VAL A 316 16.51 17.56 0.91
C VAL A 316 15.78 18.53 -0.01
N ALA A 317 16.37 18.90 -1.14
CA ALA A 317 15.76 19.82 -2.10
C ALA A 317 14.48 19.24 -2.71
N TYR A 318 14.49 17.95 -3.04
CA TYR A 318 13.34 17.24 -3.57
C TYR A 318 12.20 17.17 -2.55
N HIS A 319 12.52 16.87 -1.29
CA HIS A 319 11.51 16.87 -0.24
C HIS A 319 11.00 18.29 0.06
N LEU A 320 11.86 19.31 0.02
CA LEU A 320 11.41 20.69 0.12
C LEU A 320 10.43 21.05 -1.02
N ASP A 321 10.70 20.60 -2.25
CA ASP A 321 9.77 20.76 -3.38
C ASP A 321 8.41 20.09 -3.12
N LYS A 322 8.39 18.84 -2.60
CA LYS A 322 7.14 18.16 -2.21
C LYS A 322 6.35 18.96 -1.18
N TRP A 323 7.04 19.50 -0.16
CA TRP A 323 6.41 20.35 0.85
C TRP A 323 5.80 21.61 0.22
N GLN A 324 6.55 22.28 -0.67
CA GLN A 324 6.10 23.48 -1.37
C GLN A 324 4.93 23.22 -2.34
N ARG A 325 4.80 21.99 -2.88
CA ARG A 325 3.62 21.53 -3.64
C ARG A 325 2.36 21.34 -2.79
N GLY A 326 2.48 21.45 -1.47
CA GLY A 326 1.38 21.45 -0.50
C GLY A 326 1.00 20.07 0.02
N PHE A 327 1.90 19.08 -0.10
CA PHE A 327 1.65 17.74 0.44
C PHE A 327 1.75 17.74 1.98
N SER A 328 0.59 17.69 2.63
CA SER A 328 0.48 17.57 4.09
C SER A 328 1.10 16.27 4.63
N ARG A 329 1.13 15.24 3.77
CA ARG A 329 1.74 13.94 4.05
C ARG A 329 2.47 13.44 2.81
N VAL A 330 3.65 12.85 3.02
CA VAL A 330 4.42 12.15 1.99
C VAL A 330 4.81 10.81 2.56
N ILE A 331 4.59 9.74 1.80
CA ILE A 331 5.00 8.39 2.14
C ILE A 331 5.99 7.92 1.08
N ASN A 332 7.24 7.71 1.50
CA ASN A 332 8.27 7.14 0.66
C ASN A 332 8.31 5.63 0.85
N GLU A 333 7.98 4.88 -0.19
CA GLU A 333 8.12 3.44 -0.26
C GLU A 333 9.48 3.11 -0.90
N GLN A 334 10.37 2.47 -0.13
CA GLN A 334 11.76 2.23 -0.52
C GLN A 334 12.27 0.89 0.01
N GLY A 335 13.39 0.41 -0.53
CA GLY A 335 14.09 -0.76 0.02
C GLY A 335 14.66 -0.48 1.42
N ALA A 336 14.73 -1.50 2.27
CA ALA A 336 15.23 -1.38 3.65
C ALA A 336 16.72 -0.95 3.76
N ASP A 337 17.49 -1.13 2.69
CA ASP A 337 18.85 -0.61 2.54
C ASP A 337 18.91 0.92 2.59
N HIS A 338 17.80 1.61 2.33
CA HIS A 338 17.68 3.06 2.44
C HIS A 338 17.39 3.57 3.85
N HIS A 339 17.31 2.73 4.90
CA HIS A 339 16.95 3.18 6.26
C HIS A 339 17.77 4.39 6.77
N SER A 340 19.04 4.50 6.39
CA SER A 340 19.91 5.61 6.79
C SER A 340 19.57 6.94 6.12
N THR A 341 18.74 6.97 5.07
CA THR A 341 18.25 8.20 4.42
C THR A 341 17.20 8.92 5.25
N ILE A 342 16.43 8.18 6.06
CA ILE A 342 15.31 8.72 6.85
C ILE A 342 15.79 9.84 7.77
N THR A 343 16.74 9.53 8.65
CA THR A 343 17.20 10.47 9.67
C THR A 343 17.88 11.68 9.05
N ARG A 344 18.75 11.47 8.04
CA ARG A 344 19.45 12.56 7.38
C ARG A 344 18.49 13.51 6.65
N VAL A 345 17.53 12.99 5.88
CA VAL A 345 16.58 13.84 5.13
C VAL A 345 15.71 14.63 6.10
N ARG A 346 15.18 13.99 7.15
CA ARG A 346 14.43 14.69 8.19
C ARG A 346 15.28 15.77 8.86
N ALA A 347 16.54 15.49 9.22
CA ALA A 347 17.45 16.47 9.80
C ALA A 347 17.67 17.68 8.86
N GLY A 348 17.91 17.42 7.57
CA GLY A 348 18.03 18.47 6.55
C GLY A 348 16.78 19.35 6.43
N LEU A 349 15.59 18.74 6.50
CA LEU A 349 14.32 19.46 6.45
C LEU A 349 14.06 20.29 7.70
N GLN A 350 14.41 19.77 8.89
CA GLN A 350 14.29 20.52 10.14
C GLN A 350 15.25 21.71 10.16
N ALA A 351 16.46 21.55 9.63
CA ALA A 351 17.44 22.61 9.56
C ALA A 351 17.05 23.77 8.63
N LEU A 352 16.01 23.63 7.80
CA LEU A 352 15.47 24.73 7.01
C LEU A 352 14.63 25.72 7.84
N ASP A 353 14.17 25.32 9.03
CA ASP A 353 13.31 26.12 9.92
C ASP A 353 12.03 26.66 9.25
N MET A 354 11.38 25.82 8.43
CA MET A 354 10.19 26.19 7.64
C MET A 354 8.87 25.65 8.21
N GLY A 355 8.86 25.20 9.46
CA GLY A 355 7.67 24.62 10.10
C GLY A 355 7.25 23.24 9.56
N ILE A 356 8.17 22.53 8.88
CA ILE A 356 7.95 21.15 8.43
C ILE A 356 7.90 20.24 9.68
N PRO A 357 6.86 19.41 9.87
CA PRO A 357 6.77 18.53 11.05
C PRO A 357 7.97 17.58 11.17
N GLN A 358 8.47 17.35 12.38
CA GLN A 358 9.64 16.48 12.64
C GLN A 358 9.50 15.06 12.10
N GLY A 359 8.28 14.53 12.07
CA GLY A 359 7.98 13.19 11.54
C GLY A 359 7.84 13.13 10.02
N TRP A 360 7.87 14.26 9.32
CA TRP A 360 7.66 14.31 7.87
C TRP A 360 9.00 14.19 7.13
N PRO A 361 9.11 13.38 6.06
CA PRO A 361 8.08 12.48 5.49
C PRO A 361 7.97 11.15 6.24
N ASP A 362 6.90 10.39 5.99
CA ASP A 362 6.72 9.00 6.41
C ASP A 362 7.50 8.04 5.47
N TYR A 363 7.82 6.85 5.97
CA TYR A 363 8.54 5.82 5.22
C TYR A 363 7.91 4.44 5.39
N VAL A 364 7.86 3.69 4.29
CA VAL A 364 7.56 2.26 4.27
C VAL A 364 8.76 1.56 3.65
N LEU A 365 9.50 0.82 4.48
CA LEU A 365 10.72 0.13 4.04
C LEU A 365 10.42 -1.34 3.77
N HIS A 366 10.51 -1.76 2.51
CA HIS A 366 10.33 -3.16 2.15
C HIS A 366 11.64 -3.95 2.23
N GLN A 367 11.57 -5.17 2.74
CA GLN A 367 12.70 -6.11 2.70
C GLN A 367 12.86 -6.74 1.32
N MET A 368 14.05 -7.28 1.06
CA MET A 368 14.33 -8.02 -0.17
C MET A 368 13.39 -9.22 -0.37
N VAL A 369 13.22 -9.60 -1.64
CA VAL A 369 12.41 -10.74 -2.06
C VAL A 369 13.32 -11.85 -2.56
N THR A 370 13.14 -13.05 -2.01
CA THR A 370 13.75 -14.27 -2.52
C THR A 370 12.74 -15.00 -3.38
N VAL A 371 13.10 -15.35 -4.61
CA VAL A 371 12.22 -16.05 -5.54
C VAL A 371 12.61 -17.52 -5.60
N MET A 372 11.65 -18.41 -5.35
CA MET A 372 11.84 -19.85 -5.25
C MET A 372 11.01 -20.60 -6.31
N ARG A 373 11.56 -21.72 -6.81
CA ARG A 373 10.85 -22.71 -7.63
C ARG A 373 11.39 -24.09 -7.31
N GLY A 374 10.52 -25.07 -7.15
CA GLY A 374 10.91 -26.44 -6.81
C GLY A 374 11.72 -26.54 -5.51
N GLY A 375 11.57 -25.57 -4.60
CA GLY A 375 12.35 -25.48 -3.36
C GLY A 375 13.76 -24.89 -3.50
N GLU A 376 14.16 -24.42 -4.69
CA GLU A 376 15.46 -23.78 -4.92
C GLU A 376 15.31 -22.30 -5.29
N GLU A 377 16.29 -21.47 -4.91
CA GLU A 377 16.34 -20.06 -5.28
C GLU A 377 16.67 -19.93 -6.77
N VAL A 378 15.90 -19.10 -7.48
CA VAL A 378 16.01 -18.99 -8.94
C VAL A 378 16.42 -17.59 -9.35
N LYS A 379 17.43 -17.51 -10.22
CA LYS A 379 17.81 -16.30 -10.95
C LYS A 379 17.30 -16.45 -12.39
N LEU A 380 16.06 -16.03 -12.62
CA LEU A 380 15.28 -16.42 -13.81
C LEU A 380 15.61 -15.66 -15.09
N SER A 381 16.26 -14.50 -15.04
CA SER A 381 16.40 -13.71 -16.27
C SER A 381 17.66 -14.03 -17.05
N LYS A 382 17.46 -14.65 -18.23
CA LYS A 382 18.49 -14.70 -19.29
C LYS A 382 18.76 -13.32 -19.89
N ARG A 383 17.78 -12.41 -19.86
CA ARG A 383 17.85 -11.04 -20.44
C ARG A 383 18.63 -10.08 -19.55
N ALA A 384 18.38 -10.11 -18.24
CA ALA A 384 19.05 -9.24 -17.27
C ALA A 384 20.36 -9.82 -16.71
N GLY A 385 20.64 -11.10 -16.99
CA GLY A 385 21.88 -11.80 -16.65
C GLY A 385 21.93 -12.37 -15.23
N SER A 386 21.49 -11.62 -14.21
CA SER A 386 21.76 -11.99 -12.79
C SER A 386 20.59 -11.91 -11.80
N TYR A 387 19.41 -11.44 -12.21
CA TYR A 387 18.23 -11.27 -11.34
C TYR A 387 16.92 -11.63 -12.06
N VAL A 388 15.84 -11.86 -11.31
CA VAL A 388 14.49 -12.06 -11.87
C VAL A 388 13.88 -10.71 -12.22
N THR A 389 13.44 -10.51 -13.46
CA THR A 389 12.73 -9.27 -13.84
C THR A 389 11.27 -9.30 -13.37
N LEU A 390 10.67 -8.13 -13.18
CA LEU A 390 9.24 -8.01 -12.87
C LEU A 390 8.40 -8.58 -14.01
N ARG A 391 8.76 -8.28 -15.26
CA ARG A 391 8.11 -8.81 -16.46
C ARG A 391 8.09 -10.33 -16.47
N ASP A 392 9.24 -10.98 -16.30
CA ASP A 392 9.35 -12.44 -16.29
C ASP A 392 8.42 -13.06 -15.25
N LEU A 393 8.33 -12.44 -14.06
CA LEU A 393 7.46 -12.93 -12.99
C LEU A 393 5.98 -12.79 -13.37
N ILE A 394 5.56 -11.63 -13.90
CA ILE A 394 4.17 -11.39 -14.33
C ILE A 394 3.76 -12.35 -15.45
N ASP A 395 4.61 -12.54 -16.45
CA ASP A 395 4.32 -13.42 -17.59
C ASP A 395 4.20 -14.89 -17.15
N GLU A 396 4.91 -15.27 -16.09
CA GLU A 396 4.90 -16.64 -15.58
C GLU A 396 3.75 -16.96 -14.63
N VAL A 397 3.40 -16.06 -13.71
CA VAL A 397 2.39 -16.33 -12.66
C VAL A 397 1.13 -15.48 -12.78
N GLY A 398 1.14 -14.46 -13.64
CA GLY A 398 0.05 -13.50 -13.81
C GLY A 398 0.16 -12.29 -12.88
N CYS A 399 -0.45 -11.17 -13.31
CA CYS A 399 -0.44 -9.90 -12.58
C CYS A 399 -1.06 -10.04 -11.18
N ASP A 400 -2.27 -10.61 -11.09
CA ASP A 400 -3.02 -10.74 -9.83
C ASP A 400 -2.24 -11.51 -8.75
N ALA A 401 -1.67 -12.66 -9.12
CA ALA A 401 -0.84 -13.46 -8.23
C ALA A 401 0.39 -12.66 -7.78
N THR A 402 1.12 -12.06 -8.73
CA THR A 402 2.32 -11.27 -8.44
C THR A 402 1.99 -10.14 -7.46
N ARG A 403 0.93 -9.37 -7.70
CA ARG A 403 0.50 -8.26 -6.84
C ARG A 403 0.15 -8.72 -5.43
N TYR A 404 -0.70 -9.73 -5.32
CA TYR A 404 -1.14 -10.21 -4.02
C TYR A 404 0.02 -10.75 -3.19
N PHE A 405 0.85 -11.63 -3.74
CA PHE A 405 1.95 -12.25 -2.99
C PHE A 405 2.99 -11.22 -2.51
N LEU A 406 3.25 -10.19 -3.31
CA LEU A 406 4.17 -9.11 -2.94
C LEU A 406 3.61 -8.17 -1.86
N ALA A 407 2.29 -8.03 -1.75
CA ALA A 407 1.61 -7.16 -0.77
C ALA A 407 1.04 -7.91 0.47
N ALA A 408 0.89 -9.23 0.42
CA ALA A 408 0.23 -10.03 1.46
C ALA A 408 1.09 -10.29 2.72
N ARG A 409 2.31 -9.75 2.77
CA ARG A 409 3.18 -9.79 3.95
C ARG A 409 3.55 -8.38 4.37
N ARG A 410 3.88 -8.20 5.65
CA ARG A 410 4.39 -6.91 6.16
C ARG A 410 5.58 -6.46 5.31
N ALA A 411 5.63 -5.18 4.94
CA ALA A 411 6.73 -4.63 4.13
C ALA A 411 8.10 -4.89 4.79
N ASP A 412 8.18 -4.71 6.11
CA ASP A 412 9.38 -4.91 6.93
C ASP A 412 9.80 -6.38 7.12
N SER A 413 9.07 -7.35 6.56
CA SER A 413 9.37 -8.78 6.69
C SER A 413 10.01 -9.36 5.43
N GLN A 414 10.97 -10.29 5.61
CA GLN A 414 11.54 -11.05 4.49
C GLN A 414 10.43 -11.79 3.74
N LEU A 415 10.47 -11.76 2.42
CA LEU A 415 9.46 -12.38 1.57
C LEU A 415 10.07 -13.46 0.69
N VAL A 416 9.52 -14.66 0.82
CA VAL A 416 9.78 -15.77 -0.12
C VAL A 416 8.62 -15.82 -1.10
N PHE A 417 8.91 -15.55 -2.36
CA PHE A 417 7.97 -15.67 -3.47
C PHE A 417 8.11 -17.07 -4.08
N ASP A 418 7.13 -17.94 -3.81
CA ASP A 418 7.07 -19.28 -4.38
C ASP A 418 6.27 -19.27 -5.69
N ILE A 419 6.97 -19.51 -6.81
CA ILE A 419 6.37 -19.48 -8.16
C ILE A 419 5.37 -20.62 -8.35
N ASP A 420 5.65 -21.80 -7.81
CA ASP A 420 4.79 -22.96 -7.98
C ASP A 420 3.47 -22.75 -7.23
N LEU A 421 3.54 -22.19 -6.01
CA LEU A 421 2.36 -21.80 -5.25
C LEU A 421 1.56 -20.69 -5.93
N ALA A 422 2.24 -19.67 -6.47
CA ALA A 422 1.58 -18.54 -7.14
C ALA A 422 0.83 -18.96 -8.42
N ARG A 423 1.30 -20.01 -9.11
CA ARG A 423 0.66 -20.57 -10.32
C ARG A 423 -0.41 -21.60 -10.01
N ALA A 424 -0.38 -22.21 -8.84
CA ALA A 424 -1.28 -23.30 -8.50
C ALA A 424 -2.75 -22.84 -8.51
N GLN A 425 -3.60 -23.59 -9.19
CA GLN A 425 -5.06 -23.43 -9.14
C GLN A 425 -5.65 -24.35 -8.06
N THR A 426 -5.15 -24.18 -6.83
CA THR A 426 -5.54 -24.96 -5.67
C THR A 426 -5.94 -24.04 -4.52
N ASN A 427 -6.60 -24.60 -3.50
CA ASN A 427 -6.98 -23.84 -2.30
C ASN A 427 -5.77 -23.32 -1.49
N ASP A 428 -4.57 -23.85 -1.73
CA ASP A 428 -3.35 -23.38 -1.07
C ASP A 428 -2.90 -22.01 -1.61
N ASN A 429 -3.23 -21.71 -2.88
CA ASN A 429 -2.99 -20.40 -3.47
C ASN A 429 -4.05 -19.41 -2.96
N PRO A 430 -3.70 -18.42 -2.12
CA PRO A 430 -4.65 -17.49 -1.55
C PRO A 430 -5.36 -16.64 -2.60
N VAL A 431 -4.72 -16.31 -3.72
CA VAL A 431 -5.35 -15.50 -4.78
C VAL A 431 -6.45 -16.29 -5.46
N TYR A 432 -6.13 -17.51 -5.88
CA TYR A 432 -7.11 -18.43 -6.45
C TYR A 432 -8.25 -18.66 -5.45
N TYR A 433 -7.94 -18.90 -4.18
CA TYR A 433 -8.92 -19.15 -3.13
C TYR A 433 -9.93 -18.01 -2.94
N ILE A 434 -9.46 -16.76 -2.95
CA ILE A 434 -10.29 -15.55 -2.79
C ILE A 434 -11.08 -15.27 -4.06
N GLN A 435 -10.43 -15.31 -5.23
CA GLN A 435 -11.10 -15.06 -6.51
C GLN A 435 -12.15 -16.13 -6.81
N TYR A 436 -11.89 -17.38 -6.46
CA TYR A 436 -12.83 -18.48 -6.62
C TYR A 436 -14.07 -18.30 -5.73
N ALA A 437 -13.91 -17.80 -4.51
CA ALA A 437 -15.02 -17.39 -3.65
C ALA A 437 -15.94 -16.36 -4.36
N HIS A 438 -15.36 -15.33 -4.97
CA HIS A 438 -16.11 -14.33 -5.73
C HIS A 438 -16.82 -14.95 -6.95
N ALA A 439 -16.12 -15.74 -7.76
CA ALA A 439 -16.66 -16.37 -8.97
C ALA A 439 -17.81 -17.37 -8.66
N ARG A 440 -17.72 -18.11 -7.54
CA ARG A 440 -18.81 -18.99 -7.09
C ARG A 440 -20.10 -18.22 -6.82
N ILE A 441 -19.99 -17.06 -6.17
CA ILE A 441 -21.17 -16.21 -5.93
C ILE A 441 -21.75 -15.72 -7.25
N CYS A 442 -20.91 -15.24 -8.18
CA CYS A 442 -21.36 -14.85 -9.52
C CYS A 442 -22.12 -15.99 -10.21
N SER A 443 -21.61 -17.22 -10.12
CA SER A 443 -22.27 -18.41 -10.68
C SER A 443 -23.66 -18.65 -10.08
N VAL A 444 -23.80 -18.59 -8.75
CA VAL A 444 -25.09 -18.76 -8.06
C VAL A 444 -26.09 -17.66 -8.45
N LEU A 445 -25.66 -16.40 -8.47
CA LEU A 445 -26.52 -15.27 -8.85
C LEU A 445 -26.96 -15.35 -10.32
N ASN A 446 -26.07 -15.76 -11.21
CA ASN A 446 -26.40 -15.99 -12.61
C ASN A 446 -27.42 -17.15 -12.78
N GLN A 447 -27.26 -18.23 -12.03
CA GLN A 447 -28.21 -19.35 -12.04
C GLN A 447 -29.59 -18.97 -11.51
N TRP A 448 -29.65 -18.12 -10.47
CA TRP A 448 -30.91 -17.60 -9.96
C TRP A 448 -31.71 -16.80 -11.00
N SER A 449 -31.02 -16.05 -11.88
CA SER A 449 -31.64 -15.25 -12.94
C SER A 449 -32.69 -14.22 -12.46
N GLY A 450 -32.63 -13.85 -11.18
CA GLY A 450 -33.49 -12.83 -10.59
C GLY A 450 -32.90 -11.42 -10.66
N ASN A 451 -33.62 -10.45 -10.08
CA ASN A 451 -33.17 -9.06 -10.04
C ASN A 451 -32.34 -8.78 -8.78
N ALA A 452 -31.01 -8.69 -8.94
CA ALA A 452 -30.08 -8.41 -7.84
C ALA A 452 -30.36 -7.08 -7.11
N ALA A 453 -30.96 -6.08 -7.78
CA ALA A 453 -31.30 -4.81 -7.13
C ALA A 453 -32.36 -4.96 -6.03
N LEU A 454 -33.18 -6.02 -6.08
CA LEU A 454 -34.17 -6.29 -5.03
C LEU A 454 -33.53 -6.83 -3.75
N LEU A 455 -32.32 -7.41 -3.83
CA LEU A 455 -31.66 -8.06 -2.70
C LEU A 455 -31.29 -7.10 -1.57
N ALA A 456 -31.14 -5.80 -1.87
CA ALA A 456 -30.86 -4.77 -0.87
C ALA A 456 -32.01 -4.55 0.12
N ASN A 457 -33.25 -4.90 -0.26
CA ASN A 457 -34.48 -4.64 0.51
C ASN A 457 -35.19 -5.94 0.96
N VAL A 458 -34.45 -7.05 1.02
CA VAL A 458 -34.99 -8.36 1.43
C VAL A 458 -35.11 -8.43 2.95
N ASP A 459 -36.13 -9.13 3.45
CA ASP A 459 -36.22 -9.50 4.86
C ASP A 459 -35.14 -10.53 5.21
N LEU A 460 -34.24 -10.15 6.12
CA LEU A 460 -33.09 -10.94 6.54
C LEU A 460 -33.35 -11.74 7.82
N THR A 461 -34.55 -11.64 8.42
CA THR A 461 -34.92 -12.43 9.60
C THR A 461 -34.71 -13.94 9.47
N PRO A 462 -34.80 -14.57 8.26
CA PRO A 462 -34.51 -15.99 8.11
C PRO A 462 -33.03 -16.37 8.30
N LEU A 463 -32.10 -15.40 8.32
CA LEU A 463 -30.68 -15.64 8.54
C LEU A 463 -30.38 -15.85 10.03
N VAL A 464 -30.46 -17.11 10.47
CA VAL A 464 -30.35 -17.53 11.88
C VAL A 464 -29.22 -18.53 12.12
N GLN A 465 -28.52 -18.97 11.08
CA GLN A 465 -27.50 -20.00 11.18
C GLN A 465 -26.15 -19.43 11.64
N THR A 466 -25.34 -20.26 12.29
CA THR A 466 -24.03 -19.86 12.82
C THR A 466 -23.08 -19.35 11.73
N HIS A 467 -23.06 -20.02 10.57
CA HIS A 467 -22.23 -19.59 9.43
C HIS A 467 -22.70 -18.25 8.83
N GLU A 468 -24.01 -18.00 8.78
CA GLU A 468 -24.59 -16.74 8.33
C GLU A 468 -24.19 -15.60 9.29
N ALA A 469 -24.27 -15.84 10.60
CA ALA A 469 -23.86 -14.89 11.62
C ALA A 469 -22.35 -14.59 11.59
N ALA A 470 -21.50 -15.61 11.40
CA ALA A 470 -20.06 -15.44 11.27
C ALA A 470 -19.70 -14.59 10.03
N LEU A 471 -20.33 -14.87 8.89
CA LEU A 471 -20.11 -14.12 7.66
C LEU A 471 -20.56 -12.66 7.79
N MET A 472 -21.74 -12.39 8.36
CA MET A 472 -22.20 -11.02 8.62
C MET A 472 -21.28 -10.26 9.57
N GLN A 473 -20.75 -10.94 10.59
CA GLN A 473 -19.78 -10.34 11.50
C GLN A 473 -18.49 -9.95 10.78
N ARG A 474 -17.92 -10.84 9.95
CA ARG A 474 -16.74 -10.55 9.12
C ARG A 474 -16.99 -9.35 8.21
N LEU A 475 -18.12 -9.32 7.52
CA LEU A 475 -18.50 -8.22 6.63
C LEU A 475 -18.59 -6.87 7.36
N ASN A 476 -19.03 -6.88 8.62
CA ASN A 476 -19.10 -5.70 9.48
C ASN A 476 -17.71 -5.22 9.97
N GLU A 477 -16.66 -6.03 9.85
CA GLU A 477 -15.29 -5.66 10.21
C GLU A 477 -14.57 -4.90 9.08
N TYR A 478 -15.00 -5.08 7.83
CA TYR A 478 -14.29 -4.54 6.66
C TYR A 478 -13.97 -3.03 6.72
N PRO A 479 -14.89 -2.11 7.09
CA PRO A 479 -14.57 -0.68 7.11
C PRO A 479 -13.46 -0.33 8.11
N GLU A 480 -13.39 -1.05 9.22
CA GLU A 480 -12.34 -0.89 10.24
C GLU A 480 -11.00 -1.40 9.72
N VAL A 481 -10.98 -2.58 9.08
CA VAL A 481 -9.77 -3.12 8.44
C VAL A 481 -9.20 -2.14 7.41
N VAL A 482 -10.05 -1.50 6.60
CA VAL A 482 -9.60 -0.51 5.59
C VAL A 482 -9.05 0.77 6.24
N ALA A 483 -9.67 1.22 7.34
CA ALA A 483 -9.21 2.40 8.06
C ALA A 483 -7.87 2.17 8.77
N ASP A 484 -7.74 1.03 9.45
CA ASP A 484 -6.54 0.66 10.18
C ASP A 484 -5.39 0.38 9.22
N ALA A 485 -5.65 -0.32 8.11
CA ALA A 485 -4.64 -0.58 7.07
C ALA A 485 -4.02 0.70 6.49
N ALA A 486 -4.82 1.77 6.30
CA ALA A 486 -4.32 3.05 5.81
C ALA A 486 -3.57 3.85 6.89
N THR A 487 -4.03 3.77 8.14
CA THR A 487 -3.38 4.43 9.28
C THR A 487 -2.01 3.82 9.56
N GLU A 488 -1.94 2.48 9.58
CA GLU A 488 -0.74 1.72 9.88
C GLU A 488 0.18 1.49 8.66
N LEU A 489 -0.23 1.94 7.47
CA LEU A 489 0.46 1.67 6.20
C LEU A 489 0.70 0.17 5.98
N ALA A 490 -0.34 -0.63 6.24
CA ALA A 490 -0.27 -2.08 6.40
C ALA A 490 -1.20 -2.82 5.41
N PRO A 491 -0.96 -2.77 4.08
CA PRO A 491 -1.87 -3.34 3.08
C PRO A 491 -2.08 -4.85 3.20
N HIS A 492 -1.10 -5.59 3.75
CA HIS A 492 -1.20 -7.02 4.02
C HIS A 492 -2.37 -7.41 4.93
N THR A 493 -2.85 -6.50 5.78
CA THR A 493 -4.02 -6.75 6.65
C THR A 493 -5.29 -6.95 5.83
N VAL A 494 -5.46 -6.21 4.72
CA VAL A 494 -6.57 -6.40 3.77
C VAL A 494 -6.47 -7.75 3.08
N ALA A 495 -5.26 -8.16 2.66
CA ALA A 495 -5.04 -9.47 2.04
C ALA A 495 -5.44 -10.61 2.99
N ASN A 496 -5.00 -10.56 4.25
CA ASN A 496 -5.37 -11.55 5.26
C ASN A 496 -6.88 -11.55 5.54
N TYR A 497 -7.49 -10.37 5.67
CA TYR A 497 -8.94 -10.24 5.85
C TYR A 497 -9.73 -10.89 4.69
N LEU A 498 -9.30 -10.69 3.44
CA LEU A 498 -9.97 -11.28 2.28
C LEU A 498 -9.85 -12.80 2.25
N LYS A 499 -8.71 -13.34 2.67
CA LYS A 499 -8.52 -14.79 2.82
C LYS A 499 -9.49 -15.36 3.86
N ASP A 500 -9.62 -14.69 5.01
CA ASP A 500 -10.52 -15.11 6.07
C ASP A 500 -11.99 -14.99 5.65
N LEU A 501 -12.37 -13.90 4.96
CA LEU A 501 -13.70 -13.72 4.40
C LEU A 501 -14.05 -14.80 3.35
N ALA A 502 -13.10 -15.14 2.48
CA ALA A 502 -13.28 -16.23 1.55
C ALA A 502 -13.46 -17.56 2.29
N SER A 503 -12.74 -17.78 3.39
CA SER A 503 -12.88 -18.98 4.22
C SER A 503 -14.27 -19.09 4.86
N ASP A 504 -14.76 -17.99 5.44
CA ASP A 504 -16.10 -17.92 6.03
C ASP A 504 -17.18 -18.22 4.98
N LEU A 505 -17.03 -17.67 3.76
CA LEU A 505 -17.91 -17.96 2.63
C LEU A 505 -17.84 -19.42 2.19
N HIS A 506 -16.64 -20.02 2.05
CA HIS A 506 -16.52 -21.41 1.60
C HIS A 506 -17.17 -22.37 2.60
N SER A 507 -16.98 -22.13 3.90
CA SER A 507 -17.66 -22.88 4.97
C SER A 507 -19.18 -22.75 4.84
N TYR A 508 -19.69 -21.53 4.66
CA TYR A 508 -21.12 -21.28 4.46
C TYR A 508 -21.68 -21.96 3.19
N TYR A 509 -20.96 -21.87 2.07
CA TYR A 509 -21.35 -22.45 0.79
C TYR A 509 -21.41 -23.99 0.86
N ASN A 510 -20.46 -24.62 1.56
CA ASN A 510 -20.41 -26.08 1.64
C ASN A 510 -21.55 -26.65 2.48
N GLU A 511 -22.02 -25.92 3.49
CA GLU A 511 -23.07 -26.38 4.41
C GLU A 511 -24.48 -26.13 3.85
N TYR A 512 -24.72 -25.00 3.17
CA TYR A 512 -26.07 -24.60 2.78
C TYR A 512 -26.26 -24.43 1.27
N LYS A 513 -27.43 -24.86 0.80
CA LYS A 513 -27.90 -24.56 -0.56
C LYS A 513 -28.56 -23.18 -0.62
N PHE A 514 -28.25 -22.44 -1.68
CA PHE A 514 -28.80 -21.11 -1.94
C PHE A 514 -30.11 -21.15 -2.73
N LEU A 515 -30.13 -21.89 -3.85
CA LEU A 515 -31.30 -22.00 -4.72
C LEU A 515 -32.21 -23.12 -4.22
N ILE A 516 -33.16 -22.74 -3.36
CA ILE A 516 -34.13 -23.63 -2.72
C ILE A 516 -35.56 -23.12 -2.94
N ASP A 517 -36.55 -23.96 -2.63
CA ASP A 517 -37.97 -23.65 -2.85
C ASP A 517 -38.50 -22.59 -1.88
N ASP A 518 -37.96 -22.50 -0.67
CA ASP A 518 -38.32 -21.45 0.30
C ASP A 518 -37.80 -20.09 -0.18
N GLU A 519 -38.71 -19.28 -0.72
CA GLU A 519 -38.40 -17.98 -1.32
C GLU A 519 -37.78 -17.00 -0.30
N ALA A 520 -38.29 -16.96 0.93
CA ALA A 520 -37.82 -16.03 1.94
C ALA A 520 -36.39 -16.35 2.35
N VAL A 521 -36.11 -17.63 2.64
CA VAL A 521 -34.75 -18.08 2.97
C VAL A 521 -33.81 -17.90 1.77
N LYS A 522 -34.24 -18.32 0.57
CA LYS A 522 -33.44 -18.15 -0.66
C LYS A 522 -33.03 -16.69 -0.85
N LEU A 523 -33.97 -15.75 -0.86
CA LEU A 523 -33.67 -14.34 -1.10
C LEU A 523 -32.76 -13.77 -0.01
N ALA A 524 -32.97 -14.13 1.27
CA ALA A 524 -32.13 -13.67 2.36
C ALA A 524 -30.68 -14.16 2.20
N ARG A 525 -30.50 -15.44 1.83
CA ARG A 525 -29.17 -16.01 1.56
C ARG A 525 -28.50 -15.39 0.34
N LEU A 526 -29.26 -15.16 -0.73
CA LEU A 526 -28.78 -14.49 -1.94
C LEU A 526 -28.33 -13.07 -1.63
N SER A 527 -29.05 -12.36 -0.75
CA SER A 527 -28.66 -11.03 -0.26
C SER A 527 -27.33 -11.07 0.49
N LEU A 528 -27.16 -12.02 1.42
CA LEU A 528 -25.91 -12.19 2.18
C LEU A 528 -24.70 -12.49 1.27
N ILE A 529 -24.82 -13.42 0.33
CA ILE A 529 -23.71 -13.71 -0.59
C ILE A 529 -23.45 -12.55 -1.55
N SER A 530 -24.47 -11.79 -1.96
CA SER A 530 -24.29 -10.60 -2.79
C SER A 530 -23.52 -9.50 -2.05
N ALA A 531 -23.81 -9.30 -0.76
CA ALA A 531 -23.01 -8.41 0.09
C ALA A 531 -21.56 -8.91 0.22
N THR A 532 -21.37 -10.22 0.35
CA THR A 532 -20.03 -10.83 0.40
C THR A 532 -19.24 -10.61 -0.89
N GLN A 533 -19.90 -10.80 -2.05
CA GLN A 533 -19.31 -10.53 -3.36
C GLN A 533 -18.85 -9.08 -3.47
N GLN A 534 -19.67 -8.12 -3.03
CA GLN A 534 -19.33 -6.70 -3.06
C GLN A 534 -18.10 -6.40 -2.21
N VAL A 535 -18.00 -6.95 -1.00
CA VAL A 535 -16.83 -6.74 -0.11
C VAL A 535 -15.57 -7.39 -0.67
N LEU A 536 -15.65 -8.62 -1.20
CA LEU A 536 -14.53 -9.27 -1.87
C LEU A 536 -14.01 -8.42 -3.03
N LYS A 537 -14.91 -7.90 -3.87
CA LYS A 537 -14.56 -7.03 -4.99
C LYS A 537 -13.91 -5.72 -4.54
N ASN A 538 -14.46 -5.07 -3.51
CA ASN A 538 -13.89 -3.83 -2.96
C ASN A 538 -12.47 -4.08 -2.41
N GLY A 539 -12.28 -5.12 -1.59
CA GLY A 539 -10.96 -5.40 -1.01
C GLY A 539 -9.92 -5.86 -2.05
N LEU A 540 -10.30 -6.69 -3.03
CA LEU A 540 -9.41 -7.06 -4.13
C LEU A 540 -8.96 -5.81 -4.91
N ASN A 541 -9.87 -4.86 -5.14
CA ASN A 541 -9.55 -3.59 -5.79
C ASN A 541 -8.54 -2.73 -4.99
N LEU A 542 -8.60 -2.75 -3.66
CA LEU A 542 -7.61 -2.07 -2.80
C LEU A 542 -6.19 -2.66 -2.96
N LEU A 543 -6.09 -3.96 -3.29
CA LEU A 543 -4.82 -4.62 -3.59
C LEU A 543 -4.42 -4.51 -5.07
N GLY A 544 -5.28 -3.91 -5.90
CA GLY A 544 -5.15 -3.90 -7.37
C GLY A 544 -5.22 -5.30 -7.99
N VAL A 545 -5.90 -6.23 -7.34
CA VAL A 545 -6.14 -7.60 -7.82
C VAL A 545 -7.53 -7.67 -8.44
N SER A 546 -7.71 -8.41 -9.53
CA SER A 546 -9.01 -8.55 -10.18
C SER A 546 -9.98 -9.43 -9.39
N ALA A 547 -11.28 -9.22 -9.60
CA ALA A 547 -12.37 -10.03 -9.04
C ALA A 547 -13.13 -10.72 -10.19
N PRO A 548 -12.64 -11.87 -10.69
CA PRO A 548 -13.21 -12.52 -11.87
C PRO A 548 -14.63 -13.02 -11.61
N GLU A 549 -15.51 -12.90 -12.60
CA GLU A 549 -16.89 -13.40 -12.51
C GLU A 549 -17.01 -14.89 -12.81
N LYS A 550 -15.97 -15.49 -13.40
CA LYS A 550 -15.86 -16.90 -13.76
C LYS A 550 -14.40 -17.34 -13.63
N MET A 551 -14.17 -18.54 -13.11
CA MET A 551 -12.86 -19.17 -12.96
C MET A 551 -12.92 -20.65 -13.27
#